data_AF-A0A950V313-F1
#
_entry.id   AF-A0A950V313-F1
#
_cell.length_a   1.000
_cell.length_b   1.000
_cell.length_c   1.000
_cell.angle_alpha   90.00
_cell.angle_beta   90.00
_cell.angle_gamma   90.00
#
_symmetry.space_group_name_H-M   'P 1'
#
loop_
_entity.id
_entity.type
_entity.pdbx_description
1 polymer ?
#
loop_
_entity_poly.entity_id
_entity_poly.type
_entity_poly.pdbx_seq_one_letter_code
_entity_poly.pdbx_strand_id
1 'polypeptide(L)'
;MICAVCQTDNRDNAKTCRKCGADLNVEPLWRPTWKWHARTLAAIYIVLGVAYFAISSFLKKIPEPYRMRTVPKEVTPWIKNG
;
A
#
# COMPACT_ATOMS: atom_id res chain seq x y z
N MET A 1 -30.25 1.76 -6.38
CA MET A 1 -29.29 2.03 -7.49
C MET A 1 -30.03 2.43 -8.76
N ILE A 2 -29.58 3.50 -9.41
CA ILE A 2 -30.25 4.06 -10.60
C ILE A 2 -29.76 3.34 -11.86
N CYS A 3 -30.69 2.86 -12.68
CA CYS A 3 -30.35 2.27 -13.97
C CYS A 3 -29.86 3.34 -14.95
N ALA A 4 -28.65 3.18 -15.49
CA ALA A 4 -28.08 4.13 -16.45
C ALA A 4 -28.91 4.29 -17.74
N VAL A 5 -29.69 3.26 -18.13
CA VAL A 5 -30.47 3.25 -19.38
C VAL A 5 -31.83 3.95 -19.22
N CYS A 6 -32.59 3.60 -18.19
CA CYS A 6 -33.99 4.06 -18.04
C CYS A 6 -34.24 4.92 -16.80
N GLN A 7 -33.18 5.26 -16.06
CA GLN A 7 -33.19 6.12 -14.86
C GLN A 7 -34.16 5.65 -13.76
N THR A 8 -34.59 4.39 -13.81
CA THR A 8 -35.43 3.80 -12.77
C THR A 8 -34.57 3.42 -11.58
N ASP A 9 -35.04 3.74 -10.38
CA ASP A 9 -34.42 3.29 -9.15
C ASP A 9 -34.78 1.81 -8.88
N ASN A 10 -33.75 1.01 -8.63
CA ASN A 10 -33.81 -0.42 -8.36
C ASN A 10 -33.19 -0.71 -6.98
N ARG A 11 -33.49 -1.86 -6.39
CA ARG A 11 -32.80 -2.31 -5.16
C ARG A 11 -31.30 -2.36 -5.41
N ASP A 12 -30.48 -2.03 -4.40
CA ASP A 12 -29.03 -1.87 -4.58
C ASP A 12 -28.28 -3.15 -5.01
N ASN A 13 -28.87 -4.33 -4.77
CA ASN A 13 -28.32 -5.62 -5.19
C ASN A 13 -29.08 -6.25 -6.37
N ALA A 14 -29.92 -5.47 -7.07
CA ALA A 14 -30.63 -5.98 -8.25
C ALA A 14 -29.63 -6.22 -9.38
N LYS A 15 -29.57 -7.45 -9.91
CA LYS A 15 -28.71 -7.79 -11.06
C LYS A 15 -29.28 -7.25 -12.38
N THR A 16 -30.58 -7.10 -12.46
CA THR A 16 -31.27 -6.62 -13.67
C THR A 16 -32.28 -5.55 -13.32
N CYS A 17 -32.49 -4.61 -14.23
CA CYS A 17 -33.45 -3.54 -14.05
C CYS A 17 -34.89 -4.07 -14.16
N ARG A 18 -35.73 -3.74 -13.16
CA ARG A 18 -37.14 -4.18 -13.13
C ARG A 18 -38.00 -3.63 -14.27
N LYS A 19 -37.56 -2.55 -14.93
CA LYS A 19 -38.35 -1.84 -15.96
C LYS A 19 -37.89 -2.17 -17.37
N CYS A 20 -36.59 -2.10 -17.64
CA CYS A 20 -36.05 -2.30 -18.99
C CYS A 20 -35.25 -3.59 -19.16
N GLY A 21 -35.05 -4.38 -18.10
CA GLY A 21 -34.28 -5.63 -18.17
C GLY A 21 -32.77 -5.47 -18.33
N ALA A 22 -32.24 -4.23 -18.35
CA ALA A 22 -30.80 -3.99 -18.47
C ALA A 22 -30.02 -4.60 -17.31
N ASP A 23 -28.83 -5.14 -17.60
CA ASP A 23 -27.89 -5.62 -16.58
C ASP A 23 -27.40 -4.43 -15.74
N LEU A 24 -27.54 -4.56 -14.43
CA LEU A 24 -27.13 -3.59 -13.43
C LEU A 24 -25.81 -3.98 -12.77
N ASN A 25 -25.26 -5.16 -13.09
CA ASN A 25 -23.95 -5.58 -12.64
C ASN A 25 -22.87 -4.76 -13.35
N VAL A 26 -22.57 -3.59 -12.78
CA VAL A 26 -21.45 -2.76 -13.24
C VAL A 26 -20.17 -3.48 -12.83
N GLU A 27 -19.49 -4.07 -13.81
CA GLU A 27 -18.16 -4.60 -13.55
C GLU A 27 -17.28 -3.42 -13.11
N PRO A 28 -16.63 -3.52 -11.93
CA PRO A 28 -15.82 -2.42 -11.44
C PRO A 28 -14.69 -2.15 -12.41
N LEU A 29 -14.48 -0.86 -12.70
CA LEU A 29 -13.48 -0.36 -13.65
C LEU A 29 -12.06 -0.85 -13.34
N TRP A 30 -11.79 -1.25 -12.10
CA TRP A 30 -10.47 -1.69 -11.68
C TRP A 30 -10.54 -2.89 -10.74
N ARG A 31 -9.92 -4.01 -11.18
CA ARG A 31 -9.71 -5.23 -10.40
C ARG A 31 -8.28 -5.71 -10.60
N PRO A 32 -7.32 -5.29 -9.77
CA PRO A 32 -5.94 -5.70 -9.91
C PRO A 32 -5.79 -7.22 -9.73
N THR A 33 -5.02 -7.84 -10.60
CA THR A 33 -4.73 -9.28 -10.51
C THR A 33 -3.69 -9.57 -9.43
N TRP A 34 -3.54 -10.84 -9.03
CA TRP A 34 -2.46 -11.25 -8.11
C TRP A 34 -1.06 -10.87 -8.62
N LYS A 35 -0.85 -10.98 -9.94
CA LYS A 35 0.40 -10.56 -10.60
C LYS A 35 0.66 -9.07 -10.43
N TRP A 36 -0.39 -8.24 -10.48
CA TRP A 36 -0.26 -6.80 -10.22
C TRP A 36 0.17 -6.54 -8.78
N HIS A 37 -0.49 -7.17 -7.80
CA HIS A 37 -0.15 -7.01 -6.39
C HIS A 37 1.30 -7.42 -6.10
N ALA A 38 1.72 -8.58 -6.60
CA ALA A 38 3.09 -9.06 -6.42
C ALA A 38 4.12 -8.08 -6.99
N ARG A 39 3.88 -7.55 -8.20
CA ARG A 39 4.75 -6.55 -8.81
C ARG A 39 4.78 -5.24 -8.02
N THR A 40 3.63 -4.75 -7.59
CA THR A 40 3.52 -3.52 -6.80
C THR A 40 4.23 -3.65 -5.46
N LEU A 41 4.01 -4.75 -4.74
CA LEU A 41 4.68 -5.01 -3.47
C LEU A 41 6.20 -5.12 -3.65
N ALA A 42 6.66 -5.86 -4.66
CA ALA A 42 8.09 -5.95 -4.96
C ALA A 42 8.71 -4.57 -5.23
N ALA A 43 8.05 -3.72 -6.02
CA ALA A 43 8.51 -2.36 -6.28
C ALA A 43 8.59 -1.52 -4.99
N ILE A 44 7.58 -1.57 -4.11
CA ILE A 44 7.58 -0.85 -2.83
C ILE A 44 8.76 -1.28 -1.96
N TYR A 45 8.97 -2.59 -1.78
CA TYR A 45 10.07 -3.08 -0.96
C TYR A 45 11.45 -2.73 -1.52
N ILE A 46 11.62 -2.77 -2.85
CA ILE A 46 12.86 -2.32 -3.50
C ILE A 46 13.11 -0.84 -3.20
N VAL A 47 12.09 0.02 -3.37
CA VAL A 47 12.21 1.46 -3.10
C VAL A 47 12.55 1.72 -1.63
N LEU A 48 11.87 1.06 -0.69
CA LEU A 48 12.17 1.19 0.74
C LEU A 48 13.58 0.70 1.08
N GLY A 49 14.02 -0.41 0.49
CA GLY A 49 15.38 -0.91 0.67
C GLY A 49 16.43 0.09 0.19
N VAL A 50 16.28 0.58 -1.04
CA VAL A 50 17.19 1.61 -1.60
C VAL A 50 17.19 2.87 -0.75
N ALA A 51 16.01 3.36 -0.34
CA ALA A 51 15.90 4.54 0.51
C ALA A 51 16.59 4.33 1.87
N TYR A 52 16.39 3.18 2.51
CA TYR A 52 17.06 2.83 3.77
C TYR A 52 18.59 2.87 3.62
N PHE A 53 19.14 2.22 2.58
CA PHE A 53 20.59 2.20 2.37
C PHE A 53 21.14 3.57 2.01
N ALA A 54 20.42 4.36 1.21
CA ALA A 54 20.81 5.72 0.88
C ALA A 54 20.86 6.62 2.12
N ILE A 55 19.78 6.61 2.92
CA ILE A 55 19.69 7.39 4.18
C ILE A 55 20.75 6.91 5.17
N SER A 56 20.90 5.60 5.38
CA SER A 56 21.90 5.04 6.29
C SER A 56 23.32 5.44 5.88
N SER A 57 23.63 5.35 4.58
CA SER A 57 24.93 5.76 4.03
C SER A 57 25.17 7.27 4.17
N PHE A 58 24.12 8.07 4.01
CA PHE A 58 24.18 9.52 4.17
C PHE A 58 24.39 9.91 5.64
N LEU A 59 23.58 9.37 6.57
CA LEU A 59 23.67 9.65 8.00
C LEU A 59 25.03 9.26 8.60
N LYS A 60 25.69 8.22 8.07
CA LYS A 60 27.06 7.85 8.48
C LYS A 60 28.12 8.89 8.14
N LYS A 61 27.88 9.75 7.16
CA LYS A 61 28.81 10.81 6.73
C LYS A 61 28.64 12.12 7.50
N ILE A 62 27.55 12.27 8.25
CA ILE A 62 27.27 13.50 9.00
C ILE A 62 28.22 13.59 10.21
N PRO A 63 28.81 14.76 10.50
CA PRO A 63 29.63 14.95 11.69
C PRO A 63 28.84 14.72 12.98
N GLU A 64 29.55 14.40 14.07
CA GLU A 64 28.95 14.40 15.41
C GLU A 64 28.34 15.79 15.69
N PRO A 65 27.14 15.89 16.30
CA PRO A 65 26.47 14.90 17.17
C PRO A 65 25.36 14.06 16.51
N TYR A 66 25.05 14.28 15.23
CA TYR A 66 23.93 13.61 14.54
C TYR A 66 24.25 12.22 14.01
N ARG A 67 25.53 11.84 14.05
CA ARG A 67 25.97 10.47 13.80
C ARG A 67 25.34 9.54 14.84
N MET A 68 24.66 8.48 14.41
CA MET A 68 24.12 7.46 15.32
C MET A 68 25.24 6.91 16.20
N ARG A 69 25.16 7.23 17.50
CA ARG A 69 26.11 6.76 18.50
C ARG A 69 25.83 5.29 18.78
N THR A 70 26.88 4.47 18.85
CA THR A 70 26.77 3.13 19.44
C THR A 70 26.37 3.29 20.89
N VAL A 71 25.25 2.71 21.29
CA VAL A 71 24.80 2.80 22.69
C VAL A 71 25.86 2.10 23.56
N PRO A 72 26.48 2.82 24.51
CA PRO A 72 27.53 2.24 25.36
C PRO A 72 26.94 1.12 26.21
N LYS A 73 27.66 -0.01 26.33
CA LYS A 73 27.18 -1.15 27.13
C LYS A 73 27.11 -0.82 28.62
N GLU A 74 27.93 0.15 29.05
CA GLU A 74 27.99 0.65 30.43
C GLU A 74 26.64 1.23 30.87
N VAL A 75 25.89 1.83 29.94
CA VAL A 75 24.58 2.44 30.22
C VAL A 75 23.39 1.57 29.81
N THR A 76 23.59 0.49 29.05
CA THR A 76 22.53 -0.44 28.65
C THR A 76 22.92 -1.93 28.73
N PRO A 77 23.22 -2.46 29.93
CA PRO A 77 23.64 -3.85 30.12
C PRO A 77 22.55 -4.90 29.78
N TRP A 78 21.28 -4.51 29.73
CA TRP A 78 20.17 -5.40 29.38
C TRP A 78 20.01 -5.64 27.86
N ILE A 79 20.74 -4.90 27.02
CA ILE A 79 20.74 -5.12 25.57
C ILE A 79 21.70 -6.27 25.26
N LYS A 80 21.14 -7.45 24.97
CA LYS A 80 21.90 -8.57 24.38
C LYS A 80 22.17 -8.22 22.92
N ASN A 81 23.44 -8.01 22.57
CA ASN A 81 23.82 -7.73 21.18
C ASN A 81 23.34 -8.88 20.28
N GLY A 82 22.76 -8.53 19.12
CA GLY A 82 22.51 -9.47 18.02
C GLY A 82 23.77 -9.75 17.24
#